data_AF-A0A1H9UL00-F1
#
_entry.id   AF-A0A1H9UL00-F1
#
_cell.length_a   1.000
_cell.length_b   1.000
_cell.length_c   1.000
_cell.angle_alpha   90.00
_cell.angle_beta   90.00
_cell.angle_gamma   90.00
#
_symmetry.space_group_name_H-M   'P 1'
#
loop_
_entity.id
_entity.type
_entity.pdbx_description
1 polymer ?
#
loop_
_entity_poly.entity_id
_entity_poly.type
_entity_poly.pdbx_seq_one_letter_code
_entity_poly.pdbx_strand_id
1 'polypeptide(L)' 'MLLQQQKIQFSEFSRLYDLIVPKENLLRKINELIDFGFIYDELLDKYCPDNGRNAESPVRMFKYLLLKTIYTVSD' A
#
# COMPACT_ATOMS: atom_id res chain seq x y z
N MET A 1 -7.56 16.24 -5.68
CA MET A 1 -7.86 15.45 -4.46
C MET A 1 -7.03 14.17 -4.38
N LEU A 2 -6.39 13.91 -3.22
CA LEU A 2 -5.70 12.65 -2.93
C LEU A 2 -6.68 11.59 -2.42
N LEU A 3 -6.76 10.46 -3.11
CA LEU A 3 -7.60 9.35 -2.68
C LEU A 3 -6.86 8.49 -1.64
N GLN A 4 -7.54 8.20 -0.53
CA GLN A 4 -7.06 7.22 0.43
C GLN A 4 -7.13 5.81 -0.17
N GLN A 5 -6.14 4.98 0.12
CA GLN A 5 -6.13 3.59 -0.36
C GLN A 5 -7.35 2.87 0.22
N GLN A 6 -8.18 2.30 -0.65
CA GLN A 6 -9.30 1.47 -0.22
C GLN A 6 -8.78 0.22 0.51
N LYS A 7 -9.45 -0.14 1.60
CA LYS A 7 -9.16 -1.39 2.30
C LYS A 7 -9.59 -2.56 1.43
N ILE A 8 -8.74 -3.58 1.37
CA ILE A 8 -9.07 -4.84 0.71
C ILE A 8 -10.20 -5.50 1.53
N GLN A 9 -11.30 -5.84 0.87
CA GLN A 9 -12.29 -6.72 1.47
C GLN A 9 -11.79 -8.16 1.37
N PHE A 10 -11.55 -8.77 2.53
CA PHE A 10 -11.13 -10.17 2.57
C PHE A 10 -12.34 -11.10 2.50
N SER A 11 -12.12 -12.30 1.97
CA SER A 11 -13.13 -13.36 1.95
C SER A 11 -13.27 -14.03 3.32
N GLU A 12 -14.30 -14.86 3.46
CA GLU A 12 -14.55 -15.73 4.63
C GLU A 12 -13.33 -16.62 4.98
N PHE A 13 -12.46 -16.88 4.00
CA PHE A 13 -11.25 -17.70 4.17
C PHE A 13 -10.00 -16.89 4.55
N SER A 14 -10.15 -15.64 4.97
CA SER A 14 -9.04 -14.77 5.40
C SER A 14 -8.11 -15.42 6.44
N ARG A 15 -8.65 -16.25 7.34
CA ARG A 15 -7.87 -17.00 8.35
C ARG A 15 -6.82 -17.92 7.75
N LEU A 16 -6.99 -18.36 6.50
CA LEU A 16 -6.01 -19.20 5.81
C LEU A 16 -4.69 -18.46 5.59
N TYR A 17 -4.73 -17.13 5.43
CA TYR A 17 -3.52 -16.31 5.32
C TYR A 17 -2.60 -16.50 6.53
N ASP A 18 -3.17 -16.53 7.74
CA ASP A 18 -2.40 -16.70 8.97
C ASP A 18 -1.80 -18.10 9.14
N LEU A 19 -2.41 -19.11 8.53
CA LEU A 19 -1.97 -20.50 8.59
C LEU A 19 -0.89 -20.79 7.52
N ILE A 20 -1.01 -20.21 6.33
CA ILE A 20 -0.14 -20.50 5.19
C ILE A 20 1.08 -19.57 5.15
N VAL A 21 0.92 -18.29 5.50
CA VAL A 21 1.98 -17.30 5.36
C VAL A 21 2.75 -17.16 6.68
N PRO A 22 4.05 -17.54 6.72
CA PRO A 22 4.86 -17.45 7.94
C PRO A 22 4.87 -16.05 8.55
N LYS A 23 4.93 -15.96 9.87
CA LYS A 23 5.03 -14.68 10.59
C LYS A 23 6.31 -13.93 10.22
N GLU A 24 7.36 -14.66 9.85
CA GLU A 24 8.65 -14.12 9.48
C GLU A 24 8.69 -13.57 8.06
N ASN A 25 7.63 -13.75 7.27
CA ASN A 25 7.53 -13.28 5.90
C ASN A 25 7.78 -11.76 5.82
N LEU A 26 8.68 -11.35 4.93
CA LEU A 26 9.10 -9.95 4.80
C LEU A 26 7.93 -9.00 4.53
N LEU A 27 7.04 -9.34 3.58
CA LEU A 27 5.90 -8.49 3.23
C LEU A 27 4.90 -8.36 4.37
N ARG A 28 4.72 -9.44 5.13
CA ARG A 28 3.90 -9.44 6.34
C ARG A 28 4.47 -8.49 7.39
N LYS A 29 5.78 -8.58 7.67
CA LYS A 29 6.46 -7.66 8.59
C LYS A 29 6.37 -6.21 8.12
N ILE A 30 6.59 -5.95 6.84
CA ILE A 30 6.46 -4.60 6.26
C ILE A 30 5.05 -4.05 6.50
N ASN A 31 4.02 -4.84 6.24
CA ASN A 31 2.64 -4.39 6.39
C ASN A 31 2.22 -4.24 7.87
N GLU A 32 2.78 -5.01 8.79
CA GLU A 32 2.49 -4.93 10.22
C GLU A 32 3.30 -3.83 10.94
N LEU A 33 4.53 -3.54 10.50
CA LEU A 33 5.44 -2.63 11.19
C LEU A 33 5.46 -1.21 10.61
N ILE A 34 5.10 -1.03 9.34
CA ILE A 34 5.18 0.27 8.68
C ILE A 34 3.78 0.86 8.54
N ASP A 35 3.56 1.99 9.21
CA ASP A 35 2.45 2.87 8.88
C ASP A 35 2.83 3.68 7.64
N PHE A 36 2.12 3.48 6.53
CA PHE A 36 2.35 4.21 5.28
C PHE A 36 1.64 5.57 5.24
N GLY A 37 0.95 5.98 6.31
CA GLY A 37 0.28 7.27 6.43
C GLY A 37 1.19 8.46 6.11
N PHE A 38 2.48 8.39 6.50
CA PHE A 38 3.46 9.45 6.27
C PHE A 38 3.60 9.86 4.80
N ILE A 39 3.29 8.98 3.85
CA ILE A 39 3.35 9.28 2.41
C ILE A 39 2.30 10.31 2.02
N TYR A 40 1.12 10.27 2.66
CA TYR A 40 0.10 11.29 2.45
C TYR A 40 0.56 12.64 2.98
N ASP A 41 1.15 12.66 4.17
CA ASP A 41 1.65 13.89 4.80
C ASP A 41 2.74 14.54 3.96
N GLU A 42 3.68 13.74 3.43
CA GLU A 42 4.79 14.20 2.60
C GLU A 42 4.34 14.76 1.24
N LEU A 43 3.25 14.24 0.68
CA LEU A 43 2.80 14.59 -0.67
C LEU A 43 1.61 15.53 -0.71
N LEU A 44 0.97 15.82 0.43
CA LEU A 44 -0.27 16.61 0.47
C LEU A 44 -0.11 17.97 -0.23
N ASP A 45 1.02 18.64 -0.05
CA ASP A 45 1.31 19.96 -0.61
C ASP A 45 1.64 19.92 -2.12
N LYS A 46 1.95 18.74 -2.67
CA LYS A 46 2.26 18.55 -4.10
C LYS A 46 1.04 18.33 -4.96
N TYR A 47 -0.12 18.05 -4.36
CA TYR A 47 -1.36 17.79 -5.06
C TYR A 47 -2.35 18.93 -4.93
N CYS A 48 -3.04 19.23 -6.02
CA CYS A 48 -4.14 20.17 -5.99
C CYS A 48 -5.36 19.53 -5.28
N PRO A 49 -5.96 20.19 -4.28
CA PRO A 49 -7.09 19.63 -3.55
C PRO A 49 -8.36 19.59 -4.43
N ASP A 50 -8.58 20.60 -5.26
CA ASP A 50 -9.88 20.93 -5.86
C ASP A 50 -9.87 21.04 -7.39
N ASN A 51 -8.70 20.97 -8.04
CA ASN A 51 -8.60 21.05 -9.49
C ASN A 51 -7.96 19.79 -10.11
N GLY A 52 -8.44 19.42 -11.30
CA GLY A 52 -7.91 18.32 -12.10
C GLY A 52 -8.53 16.94 -11.79
N ARG A 53 -7.93 15.91 -12.39
CA ARG A 53 -8.35 14.51 -12.21
C ARG A 53 -7.90 14.00 -10.85
N ASN A 54 -8.72 13.16 -10.23
CA ASN A 54 -8.32 12.45 -9.02
C ASN A 54 -7.08 11.58 -9.29
N ALA A 55 -6.08 11.70 -8.43
CA ALA A 55 -4.91 10.85 -8.46
C ALA A 55 -5.24 9.51 -7.79
N GLU A 56 -4.59 8.45 -8.28
CA GLU A 56 -4.55 7.18 -7.55
C GLU A 56 -3.83 7.40 -6.20
N SER A 57 -4.10 6.51 -5.23
CA SER A 57 -3.45 6.60 -3.92
C SER A 57 -1.92 6.60 -4.03
N PRO A 58 -1.22 7.61 -3.48
CA PRO A 58 0.24 7.65 -3.48
C PRO A 58 0.85 6.50 -2.67
N VAL A 59 0.19 6.06 -1.59
CA VAL A 59 0.58 4.86 -0.84
C VAL A 59 0.55 3.61 -1.71
N ARG A 60 -0.47 3.46 -2.57
CA ARG A 60 -0.54 2.33 -3.50
C ARG A 60 0.61 2.37 -4.51
N MET A 61 0.89 3.53 -5.09
CA MET A 61 2.00 3.71 -6.03
C MET A 61 3.36 3.41 -5.37
N PHE A 62 3.57 3.89 -4.15
CA PHE A 62 4.78 3.60 -3.38
C PHE A 62 4.94 2.09 -3.14
N LYS A 63 3.86 1.39 -2.74
CA LYS A 63 3.90 -0.07 -2.54
C LYS A 63 4.27 -0.82 -3.82
N TYR A 64 3.80 -0.38 -4.99
CA TYR A 64 4.23 -0.98 -6.26
C TYR A 64 5.74 -0.79 -6.52
N LEU A 65 6.26 0.42 -6.30
CA LEU A 65 7.69 0.69 -6.44
C LEU A 65 8.51 -0.13 -5.45
N LEU A 66 8.10 -0.18 -4.18
CA LEU A 66 8.74 -0.99 -3.15
C LEU A 66 8.80 -2.47 -3.56
N LEU A 67 7.67 -3.03 -4.03
CA LEU A 67 7.62 -4.40 -4.53
C LEU A 67 8.57 -4.62 -5.72
N LYS A 68 8.61 -3.68 -6.67
CA LYS A 68 9.53 -3.72 -7.81
C LYS A 68 11.00 -3.64 -7.38
N THR A 69 11.30 -2.94 -6.29
CA THR A 69 12.66 -2.83 -5.75
C THR A 69 13.11 -4.10 -5.03
N ILE A 70 12.24 -4.73 -4.25
CA ILE A 70 12.62 -5.90 -3.43
C ILE A 70 12.45 -7.24 -4.15
N TYR A 71 11.71 -7.27 -5.26
CA TYR A 71 11.47 -8.48 -6.05
C TYR A 71 11.64 -8.24 -7.55
N THR A 72 12.30 -9.18 -8.23
CA THR A 72 12.39 -9.25 -9.69
C THR A 72 11.18 -10.00 -10.27
N VAL A 73 9.97 -9.65 -9.82
CA VAL A 73 8.69 -10.26 -10.28
C VAL A 73 7.91 -9.33 -11.19
N SER A 74 8.33 -8.07 -11.29
CA SER A 74 7.82 -7.10 -12.25
C SER A 74 8.85 -6.98 -13.37
N ASP A 75 8.43 -7.22 -14.60
CA ASP A 75 9.13 -6.66 -15.78
C ASP A 75 9.22 -5.11 -15.64
#